data_AF-A0A9W8NY06-F1
#
_entry.id   AF-A0A9W8NY06-F1
#
_cell.length_a   1.000
_cell.length_b   1.000
_cell.length_c   1.000
_cell.angle_alpha   90.00
_cell.angle_beta   90.00
_cell.angle_gamma   90.00
#
_symmetry.space_group_name_H-M   'P 1'
#
loop_
_entity.id
_entity.type
_entity.pdbx_description
1 polymer ?
#
loop_
_entity_poly.entity_id
_entity_poly.type
_entity_poly.pdbx_seq_one_letter_code
_entity_poly.pdbx_strand_id
1 'polypeptide(L)' 'SSNGYAFIAIVLHWIDNNGKLQECLIDFVELIGDHSGENMAKTAWSTLERYGL' A
#
# COMPACT_ATOMS: atom_id res chain seq x y z
N SER A 1 9.22 -18.76 6.83
CA SER A 1 10.55 -18.20 7.13
C SER A 1 10.50 -17.61 8.54
N SER A 2 11.60 -17.69 9.29
CA SER A 2 11.71 -17.39 10.72
C SER A 2 11.91 -15.89 11.02
N ASN A 3 10.94 -15.09 10.58
CA ASN A 3 10.49 -13.82 11.14
C ASN A 3 9.10 -13.58 10.52
N GLY A 4 8.03 -13.86 11.26
CA GLY A 4 6.66 -13.91 10.74
C GLY A 4 6.05 -12.55 10.39
N TYR A 5 6.88 -11.55 10.13
CA TYR A 5 6.47 -10.20 9.79
C TYR A 5 6.37 -10.07 8.28
N ALA A 6 5.18 -9.71 7.81
CA ALA A 6 4.91 -9.39 6.43
C ALA A 6 4.57 -7.91 6.32
N PHE A 7 4.87 -7.31 5.17
CA PHE A 7 4.62 -5.89 4.93
C PHE A 7 4.03 -5.68 3.54
N ILE A 8 3.22 -4.64 3.40
CA ILE A 8 2.69 -4.16 2.13
C ILE A 8 3.18 -2.73 1.92
N ALA A 9 3.78 -2.49 0.76
CA ALA A 9 4.06 -1.15 0.27
C ALA A 9 2.92 -0.70 -0.63
N ILE A 10 2.37 0.49 -0.39
CA ILE A 10 1.34 1.10 -1.23
C ILE A 10 1.98 2.26 -1.96
N VAL A 11 2.09 2.13 -3.27
CA VAL A 11 2.77 3.11 -4.13
C VAL A 11 1.75 3.68 -5.10
N LEU A 12 1.63 5.01 -5.12
CA LEU A 12 0.79 5.73 -6.06
C LEU A 12 1.62 6.11 -7.29
N HIS A 13 1.09 5.82 -8.46
CA HIS A 13 1.65 6.22 -9.75
C HIS A 13 0.66 7.10 -10.50
N TRP A 14 1.14 8.22 -11.05
CA TRP A 14 0.35 9.07 -11.93
C TRP A 14 1.22 9.74 -12.97
N ILE A 15 0.61 10.24 -14.04
CA ILE A 15 1.29 11.06 -15.04
C ILE A 15 0.99 12.53 -14.73
N ASP A 16 2.02 13.36 -14.62
CA ASP A 16 1.84 14.79 -14.39
C ASP A 16 1.46 15.56 -15.66
N ASN A 17 1.22 16.86 -15.53
CA ASN A 17 0.85 17.73 -16.64
C ASN A 17 1.94 17.89 -17.72
N ASN A 18 3.18 17.47 -17.44
CA ASN A 18 4.28 17.45 -18.39
C ASN A 18 4.45 16.08 -19.07
N GLY A 19 3.54 15.13 -18.82
CA GLY A 19 3.63 13.77 -19.34
C GLY A 19 4.66 12.90 -18.63
N LYS A 20 5.16 13.31 -17.45
CA LYS A 20 6.17 12.57 -16.70
C LYS A 20 5.50 11.64 -15.68
N LEU A 21 5.97 10.39 -15.62
CA LEU A 21 5.60 9.45 -14.57
C LEU A 21 6.11 9.95 -13.23
N GLN A 22 5.18 10.07 -12.28
CA GLN A 22 5.43 10.36 -10.88
C GLN A 22 5.14 9.11 -10.06
N GLU A 23 5.88 8.95 -8.97
CA GLU A 23 5.75 7.87 -8.01
C GLU A 23 5.78 8.45 -6.59
N CYS A 24 4.90 7.97 -5.72
CA CYS A 24 4.91 8.32 -4.31
C CYS A 24 4.62 7.08 -3.46
N LEU A 25 5.51 6.75 -2.53
CA LEU A 25 5.22 5.77 -1.48
C LEU A 25 4.21 6.38 -0.50
N ILE A 26 2.99 5.88 -0.53
CA ILE A 26 1.91 6.33 0.38
C ILE A 26 2.17 5.81 1.78
N ASP A 27 2.43 4.50 1.90
CA ASP A 27 2.87 3.91 3.17
C ASP A 27 3.53 2.54 2.99
N PHE A 28 4.19 2.10 4.07
CA PHE A 28 4.75 0.78 4.25
C PHE A 28 4.22 0.17 5.56
N VAL A 29 3.17 -0.65 5.45
CA VAL A 29 2.42 -1.16 6.60
C VAL A 29 2.71 -2.65 6.84
N GLU A 30 2.75 -3.04 8.10
CA GLU A 30 2.81 -4.46 8.47
C GLU A 30 1.47 -5.14 8.15
N LEU A 31 1.51 -6.27 7.46
CA LEU A 31 0.36 -7.11 7.18
C LEU A 31 0.18 -8.11 8.31
N ILE A 32 -0.78 -7.83 9.18
CA ILE A 32 -1.11 -8.68 10.33
C ILE A 32 -2.14 -9.73 9.91
N GLY A 33 -1.88 -11.00 10.26
CA GLY A 33 -2.80 -12.12 10.00
C GLY A 33 -2.57 -12.80 8.65
N ASP A 34 -3.59 -13.49 8.13
CA ASP A 34 -3.46 -14.26 6.90
C ASP A 34 -3.16 -13.37 5.69
N HIS A 35 -2.28 -13.82 4.80
CA HIS A 35 -1.96 -13.12 3.56
C HIS A 35 -3.00 -13.38 2.47
N SER A 36 -4.28 -13.35 2.84
CA SER A 36 -5.39 -13.49 1.92
C SER A 36 -5.57 -12.21 1.10
N GLY A 37 -6.13 -12.33 -0.11
CA GLY A 37 -6.47 -11.17 -0.94
C GLY A 37 -7.38 -10.18 -0.22
N GLU A 38 -8.32 -10.68 0.59
CA GLU A 38 -9.23 -9.87 1.40
C GLU A 38 -8.49 -9.04 2.46
N ASN A 39 -7.54 -9.65 3.19
CA ASN A 39 -6.77 -8.94 4.21
C ASN A 39 -5.87 -7.85 3.59
N MET A 40 -5.22 -8.18 2.47
CA MET A 40 -4.40 -7.21 1.73
C MET A 40 -5.25 -6.04 1.21
N ALA A 41 -6.43 -6.32 0.64
CA ALA A 41 -7.35 -5.29 0.15
C ALA A 41 -7.85 -4.39 1.28
N LYS A 42 -8.24 -4.96 2.42
CA LYS A 42 -8.64 -4.21 3.62
C LYS A 42 -7.51 -3.31 4.13
N THR A 43 -6.29 -3.85 4.21
CA THR A 43 -5.10 -3.11 4.65
C THR A 43 -4.80 -1.94 3.72
N ALA A 44 -4.88 -2.14 2.40
CA ALA A 44 -4.71 -1.08 1.42
C ALA A 44 -5.80 -0.01 1.55
N TRP A 45 -7.07 -0.42 1.64
CA TRP A 45 -8.21 0.50 1.76
C TRP A 45 -8.13 1.38 3.00
N SER A 46 -7.89 0.78 4.18
CA SER A 46 -7.74 1.54 5.42
C SER A 46 -6.56 2.52 5.39
N THR A 47 -5.50 2.20 4.63
CA THR A 47 -4.39 3.12 4.43
C THR A 47 -4.80 4.34 3.62
N LEU A 48 -5.57 4.15 2.53
CA LEU A 48 -6.11 5.24 1.72
C LEU A 48 -7.05 6.14 2.55
N GLU A 49 -7.98 5.53 3.30
CA GLU A 49 -8.91 6.26 4.18
C GLU A 49 -8.17 7.13 5.21
N ARG A 50 -7.10 6.61 5.82
CA ARG A 50 -6.30 7.36 6.80
C ARG A 50 -5.66 8.61 6.19
N TYR A 51 -5.27 8.57 4.92
CA TYR A 51 -4.70 9.73 4.22
C TYR A 51 -5.74 10.57 3.46
N GLY A 52 -7.02 10.18 3.49
CA GLY A 52 -8.09 10.87 2.76
C GLY A 52 -7.98 10.78 1.24
N LEU A 53 -7.44 9.66 0.74
CA LEU A 53 -7.29 9.36 -0.69
C LEU A 53 -8.47 8.56 -1.25
#